data_AF-A0A1Y2BSM7-F1
#
_entry.id   AF-A0A1Y2BSM7-F1
#
_cell.length_a   1.000
_cell.length_b   1.000
_cell.length_c   1.000
_cell.angle_alpha   90.00
_cell.angle_beta   90.00
_cell.angle_gamma   90.00
#
_symmetry.space_group_name_H-M   'P 1'
#
loop_
_entity.id
_entity.type
_entity.pdbx_description
1 polymer ?
#
loop_
_entity_poly.entity_id
_entity_poly.type
_entity_poly.pdbx_seq_one_letter_code
_entity_poly.pdbx_strand_id
1 'polypeptide(L)'
;MKKNIIKYNANINFSEKIFHCDFEKGISNAVENIFPNINIKYCFWHYKRLLMTKKNKLCYKEVKDHNILNTYYKAISNLCFINIEYIPDNFNIIKNTCKRYESTCSQFLIFLDYFEKTFLNIYNIKYWNYYNNIDYITNNASESYNSYLKNLFVKKPSFYKLIYTIQFEESKSYYDYHMRIKGIWRKKSRISERVDDINI
;
A
#
# COMPACT_ATOMS: atom_id res chain seq x y z
N MET A 1 35.28 15.06 5.41
CA MET A 1 33.95 15.01 4.74
C MET A 1 32.97 15.90 5.50
N LYS A 2 32.57 17.04 4.91
CA LYS A 2 31.59 17.95 5.50
C LYS A 2 30.22 17.24 5.56
N LYS A 3 29.73 16.97 6.78
CA LYS A 3 28.36 16.49 6.99
C LYS A 3 27.42 17.63 6.61
N ASN A 4 26.65 17.46 5.54
CA ASN A 4 25.54 18.35 5.22
C ASN A 4 24.56 18.32 6.38
N ILE A 5 24.62 19.35 7.23
CA ILE A 5 23.61 19.66 8.22
C ILE A 5 22.39 20.10 7.41
N ILE A 6 21.48 19.15 7.14
CA ILE A 6 20.14 19.50 6.69
C ILE A 6 19.51 20.22 7.88
N LYS A 7 19.59 21.55 7.88
CA LYS A 7 18.72 22.39 8.71
C LYS A 7 17.31 21.97 8.36
N TYR A 8 16.53 21.52 9.36
CA TYR A 8 15.09 21.38 9.20
C TYR A 8 14.57 22.75 8.76
N ASN A 9 14.28 22.89 7.47
CA ASN A 9 13.59 24.07 6.96
C ASN A 9 12.19 24.04 7.59
N ALA A 10 11.92 24.97 8.51
CA ALA A 10 10.57 25.19 9.03
C ALA A 10 9.57 25.62 7.93
N ASN A 11 10.08 25.89 6.71
CA ASN A 11 9.32 26.22 5.51
C ASN A 11 9.20 25.04 4.53
N ILE A 12 8.97 23.81 5.01
CA ILE A 12 8.50 22.75 4.12
C ILE A 12 7.05 23.09 3.78
N ASN A 13 6.88 23.78 2.65
CA ASN A 13 5.58 24.04 2.08
C ASN A 13 5.07 22.70 1.54
N PHE A 14 4.26 21.98 2.34
CA PHE A 14 3.57 20.78 1.90
C PHE A 14 2.48 21.20 0.89
N SER A 15 2.89 21.44 -0.35
CA SER A 15 2.00 21.94 -1.41
C SER A 15 0.92 20.93 -1.79
N GLU A 16 1.12 19.64 -1.49
CA GLU A 16 0.08 18.62 -1.57
C GLU A 16 0.15 17.68 -0.36
N LYS A 17 -0.95 17.63 0.41
CA LYS A 17 -1.12 16.63 1.47
C LYS A 17 -1.69 15.38 0.84
N ILE A 18 -0.84 14.38 0.64
CA ILE A 18 -1.25 13.05 0.18
C ILE A 18 -1.47 12.15 1.39
N PHE A 19 -2.66 11.59 1.49
CA PHE A 19 -2.95 10.53 2.44
C PHE A 19 -2.79 9.18 1.74
N HIS A 20 -1.74 8.45 2.10
CA HIS A 20 -1.46 7.13 1.56
C HIS A 20 -1.99 6.05 2.51
N CYS A 21 -2.82 5.15 2.01
CA CYS A 21 -3.40 4.08 2.82
C CYS A 21 -3.64 2.80 2.04
N ASP A 22 -3.99 1.73 2.74
CA ASP A 22 -4.43 0.49 2.12
C ASP A 22 -5.86 0.62 1.58
N PHE A 23 -6.35 -0.40 0.88
CA PHE A 23 -7.71 -0.43 0.34
C PHE A 23 -8.74 -0.64 1.47
N GLU A 24 -8.93 0.41 2.27
CA GLU A 24 -9.80 0.48 3.44
C GLU A 24 -10.80 1.62 3.27
N LYS A 25 -12.00 1.31 2.75
CA LYS A 25 -13.00 2.31 2.36
C LYS A 25 -13.45 3.19 3.54
N GLY A 26 -13.56 2.62 4.73
CA GLY A 26 -13.95 3.38 5.93
C GLY A 26 -12.97 4.49 6.27
N ILE A 27 -11.66 4.22 6.17
CA ILE A 27 -10.61 5.19 6.44
C ILE A 27 -10.61 6.29 5.38
N SER A 28 -10.69 5.94 4.09
CA SER A 28 -10.72 6.96 3.03
C SER A 28 -11.93 7.89 3.17
N ASN A 29 -13.11 7.34 3.47
CA ASN A 29 -14.32 8.16 3.67
C ASN A 29 -14.17 9.09 4.89
N ALA A 30 -13.62 8.60 6.00
CA ALA A 30 -13.39 9.42 7.18
C ALA A 30 -12.39 10.56 6.90
N VAL A 31 -11.33 10.27 6.15
CA VAL A 31 -10.30 11.24 5.79
C VAL A 31 -10.84 12.31 4.84
N GLU A 32 -11.65 11.95 3.84
CA GLU A 32 -12.35 12.92 2.98
C GLU A 32 -13.25 13.87 3.77
N ASN A 33 -13.97 13.34 4.77
CA ASN A 33 -14.88 14.14 5.59
C ASN A 33 -14.14 15.11 6.52
N ILE A 34 -13.02 14.69 7.12
CA ILE A 34 -12.27 15.49 8.09
C ILE A 34 -11.33 16.49 7.41
N PHE A 35 -10.73 16.09 6.28
CA PHE A 35 -9.75 16.88 5.55
C PHE A 35 -10.25 17.14 4.12
N PRO A 36 -11.19 18.09 3.93
CA PRO A 36 -11.63 18.46 2.60
C PRO A 36 -10.41 18.93 1.78
N ASN A 37 -10.29 18.46 0.54
CA ASN A 37 -9.17 18.67 -0.39
C ASN A 37 -7.90 17.83 -0.17
N ILE A 38 -7.91 16.82 0.69
CA ILE A 38 -6.79 15.87 0.79
C ILE A 38 -6.73 14.94 -0.44
N ASN A 39 -5.53 14.68 -0.94
CA ASN A 39 -5.33 13.74 -2.06
C ASN A 39 -5.15 12.32 -1.49
N ILE A 40 -6.14 11.44 -1.67
CA ILE A 40 -6.04 10.07 -1.20
C ILE A 40 -5.37 9.20 -2.26
N LYS A 41 -4.40 8.39 -1.85
CA LYS A 41 -3.76 7.38 -2.68
C LYS A 41 -3.76 6.01 -2.01
N TYR A 42 -4.34 5.03 -2.68
CA TYR A 42 -4.31 3.64 -2.22
C TYR A 42 -2.99 2.98 -2.60
N CYS A 43 -2.41 2.22 -1.68
CA CYS A 43 -1.11 1.60 -1.84
C CYS A 43 -1.04 0.66 -3.05
N PHE A 44 -0.16 0.97 -4.00
CA PHE A 44 0.05 0.18 -5.22
C PHE A 44 0.46 -1.27 -4.94
N TRP A 45 1.32 -1.49 -3.94
CA TRP A 45 1.74 -2.84 -3.59
C TRP A 45 0.55 -3.68 -3.11
N HIS A 46 -0.33 -3.09 -2.29
CA HIS A 46 -1.55 -3.73 -1.85
C HIS A 46 -2.54 -3.97 -2.99
N TYR A 47 -2.67 -3.04 -3.93
CA TYR A 47 -3.44 -3.24 -5.17
C TYR A 47 -2.98 -4.49 -5.92
N LYS A 48 -1.68 -4.59 -6.23
CA LYS A 48 -1.10 -5.76 -6.92
C LYS A 48 -1.29 -7.05 -6.12
N ARG A 49 -1.10 -7.00 -4.79
CA ARG A 49 -1.25 -8.16 -3.91
C ARG A 49 -2.69 -8.66 -3.86
N LEU A 50 -3.68 -7.77 -3.81
CA LEU A 50 -5.11 -8.12 -3.83
C LEU A 50 -5.48 -8.82 -5.14
N LEU A 51 -5.08 -8.25 -6.28
CA LEU A 51 -5.32 -8.84 -7.60
C LEU A 51 -4.65 -10.21 -7.74
N MET A 52 -3.39 -10.34 -7.33
CA MET A 52 -2.65 -11.59 -7.42
C MET A 52 -3.29 -12.68 -6.55
N THR A 53 -3.65 -12.35 -5.31
CA THR A 53 -4.33 -13.28 -4.39
C THR A 53 -5.66 -13.76 -4.97
N LYS A 54 -6.45 -12.85 -5.53
CA LYS A 54 -7.76 -13.20 -6.13
C LYS A 54 -7.62 -13.99 -7.42
N LYS A 55 -6.70 -13.61 -8.30
CA LYS A 55 -6.37 -14.39 -9.51
C LYS A 55 -5.91 -15.80 -9.14
N ASN A 56 -5.03 -15.94 -8.16
CA ASN A 56 -4.55 -17.24 -7.70
C ASN A 56 -5.68 -18.10 -7.11
N LYS A 57 -6.61 -17.49 -6.38
CA LYS A 57 -7.76 -18.20 -5.80
C LYS A 57 -8.77 -18.63 -6.85
N LEU A 58 -9.04 -17.79 -7.85
CA LEU A 58 -10.16 -17.98 -8.77
C LEU A 58 -9.77 -18.71 -10.06
N CYS A 59 -8.68 -18.29 -10.71
CA CYS A 59 -8.38 -18.65 -12.09
C CYS A 59 -6.89 -18.97 -12.34
N TYR A 60 -6.17 -19.47 -11.32
CA TYR A 60 -4.73 -19.76 -11.42
C TYR A 60 -4.41 -20.71 -12.59
N LYS A 61 -5.16 -21.81 -12.70
CA LYS A 61 -4.94 -22.83 -13.74
C LYS A 61 -5.21 -22.26 -15.12
N GLU A 62 -6.39 -21.66 -15.34
CA GLU A 62 -6.73 -21.03 -16.63
C GLU A 62 -5.67 -20.02 -17.08
N VAL A 63 -5.21 -19.14 -16.18
CA VAL A 63 -4.18 -18.14 -16.50
C VAL A 63 -2.82 -18.77 -16.77
N LYS A 64 -2.48 -19.88 -16.10
CA LYS A 64 -1.23 -20.62 -16.31
C LYS A 64 -1.25 -21.34 -17.66
N ASP A 65 -2.37 -21.94 -18.02
CA ASP A 65 -2.51 -22.79 -19.20
C ASP A 65 -2.72 -21.97 -20.48
N HIS A 66 -3.20 -20.72 -20.37
CA HIS A 66 -3.44 -19.83 -21.50
C HIS A 66 -2.64 -18.53 -21.40
N ASN A 67 -1.58 -18.42 -22.22
CA ASN A 67 -0.70 -17.25 -22.24
C ASN A 67 -1.45 -15.92 -22.45
N ILE A 68 -2.52 -15.91 -23.25
CA ILE A 68 -3.33 -14.71 -23.50
C ILE A 68 -4.01 -14.20 -22.22
N LEU A 69 -4.49 -15.08 -21.34
CA LEU A 69 -5.12 -14.69 -20.08
C LEU A 69 -4.10 -14.10 -19.11
N ASN A 70 -2.85 -14.58 -19.14
CA ASN A 70 -1.76 -13.96 -18.39
C ASN A 70 -1.45 -12.54 -18.90
N THR A 71 -1.51 -12.32 -20.22
CA THR A 71 -1.39 -10.98 -20.82
C THR A 71 -2.53 -10.06 -20.36
N TYR A 72 -3.77 -10.53 -20.39
CA TYR A 72 -4.93 -9.76 -19.89
C TYR A 72 -4.82 -9.46 -18.40
N TYR A 73 -4.42 -10.42 -17.57
CA TYR A 73 -4.17 -10.19 -16.16
C TYR A 73 -3.11 -9.09 -15.95
N LYS A 74 -1.99 -9.14 -16.68
CA LYS A 74 -0.95 -8.11 -16.61
C LYS A 74 -1.51 -6.74 -17.01
N ALA A 75 -2.27 -6.66 -18.10
CA ALA A 75 -2.91 -5.44 -18.55
C ALA A 75 -3.84 -4.85 -17.47
N ILE A 76 -4.74 -5.65 -16.91
CA ILE A 76 -5.65 -5.26 -15.83
C ILE A 76 -4.87 -4.75 -14.62
N SER A 77 -3.84 -5.48 -14.22
CA SER A 77 -2.99 -5.09 -13.08
C SER A 77 -2.24 -3.79 -13.34
N ASN A 78 -2.09 -3.35 -14.58
CA ASN A 78 -1.38 -2.11 -14.96
C ASN A 78 -2.34 -0.98 -15.31
N LEU A 79 -3.67 -1.17 -15.22
CA LEU A 79 -4.66 -0.11 -15.44
C LEU A 79 -4.44 1.10 -14.52
N CYS A 80 -3.85 0.88 -13.33
CA CYS A 80 -3.45 1.95 -12.43
C CYS A 80 -2.46 2.96 -13.04
N PHE A 81 -1.78 2.64 -14.15
CA PHE A 81 -0.84 3.54 -14.83
C PHE A 81 -1.37 4.13 -16.12
N ILE A 82 -2.64 3.89 -16.47
CA ILE A 82 -3.25 4.44 -17.68
C ILE A 82 -4.06 5.67 -17.28
N ASN A 83 -4.23 6.61 -18.23
CA ASN A 83 -5.16 7.72 -18.04
C ASN A 83 -6.54 7.17 -17.64
N ILE A 84 -7.12 7.80 -16.61
CA ILE A 84 -8.36 7.40 -15.95
C ILE A 84 -9.53 7.25 -16.93
N GLU A 85 -9.58 8.09 -17.98
CA GLU A 85 -10.64 8.12 -18.98
C GLU A 85 -10.67 6.82 -19.81
N TYR A 86 -9.51 6.21 -20.05
CA TYR A 86 -9.42 4.98 -20.86
C TYR A 86 -9.59 3.69 -20.04
N ILE A 87 -9.66 3.78 -18.71
CA ILE A 87 -9.74 2.57 -17.86
C ILE A 87 -11.01 1.76 -18.13
N PRO A 88 -12.22 2.35 -18.14
CA PRO A 88 -13.45 1.59 -18.39
C PRO A 88 -13.46 0.90 -19.76
N ASP A 89 -13.05 1.60 -20.81
CA ASP A 89 -13.05 1.08 -22.18
C ASP A 89 -12.04 -0.07 -22.35
N ASN A 90 -10.81 0.12 -21.87
CA ASN A 90 -9.79 -0.92 -21.91
C ASN A 90 -10.21 -2.17 -21.13
N PHE A 91 -10.83 -2.00 -19.97
CA PHE A 91 -11.38 -3.11 -19.20
C PHE A 91 -12.52 -3.82 -19.97
N ASN A 92 -13.43 -3.08 -20.57
CA ASN A 92 -14.55 -3.62 -21.34
C ASN A 92 -14.11 -4.40 -22.57
N ILE A 93 -13.07 -3.92 -23.29
CA ILE A 93 -12.48 -4.65 -24.43
C ILE A 93 -11.99 -6.03 -23.98
N ILE A 94 -11.23 -6.10 -22.88
CA ILE A 94 -10.73 -7.37 -22.33
C ILE A 94 -11.90 -8.26 -21.90
N LYS A 95 -12.86 -7.70 -21.15
CA LYS A 95 -14.02 -8.45 -20.64
C LYS A 95 -14.88 -9.04 -21.76
N ASN A 96 -15.20 -8.24 -22.77
CA ASN A 96 -16.00 -8.68 -23.92
C ASN A 96 -15.26 -9.72 -24.76
N THR A 97 -13.93 -9.59 -24.89
CA THR A 97 -13.11 -10.60 -25.57
C THR A 97 -13.17 -11.93 -24.83
N CYS A 98 -13.02 -11.93 -23.51
CA CYS A 98 -13.17 -13.14 -22.69
C CYS A 98 -14.58 -13.74 -22.82
N LYS A 99 -15.65 -12.93 -22.78
CA LYS A 99 -17.03 -13.43 -22.95
C LYS A 99 -17.25 -14.20 -24.25
N ARG A 100 -16.59 -13.83 -25.36
CA ARG A 100 -16.68 -14.57 -26.63
C ARG A 100 -16.09 -15.99 -26.55
N TYR A 101 -15.20 -16.22 -25.59
CA TYR A 101 -14.53 -17.50 -25.35
C TYR A 101 -14.85 -18.04 -23.94
N GLU A 102 -16.09 -17.87 -23.48
CA GLU A 102 -16.52 -18.19 -22.11
C GLU A 102 -16.19 -19.63 -21.70
N SER A 103 -16.32 -20.59 -22.63
CA SER A 103 -15.97 -22.00 -22.41
C SER A 103 -14.52 -22.22 -21.95
N THR A 104 -13.60 -21.31 -22.30
CA THR A 104 -12.17 -21.39 -22.00
C THR A 104 -11.75 -20.51 -20.82
N CYS A 105 -12.54 -19.47 -20.49
CA CYS A 105 -12.14 -18.44 -19.53
C CYS A 105 -13.21 -18.14 -18.45
N SER A 106 -14.07 -19.12 -18.16
CA SER A 106 -15.14 -19.00 -17.18
C SER A 106 -14.65 -18.53 -15.80
N GLN A 107 -13.53 -19.05 -15.28
CA GLN A 107 -12.99 -18.62 -13.99
C GLN A 107 -12.34 -17.24 -14.09
N PHE A 108 -11.70 -16.94 -15.20
CA PHE A 108 -11.14 -15.62 -15.46
C PHE A 108 -12.24 -14.55 -15.54
N LEU A 109 -13.41 -14.86 -16.12
CA LEU A 109 -14.58 -13.97 -16.11
C LEU A 109 -15.06 -13.67 -14.69
N ILE A 110 -15.06 -14.65 -13.78
CA ILE A 110 -15.37 -14.42 -12.36
C ILE A 110 -14.35 -13.46 -11.72
N PHE A 111 -13.06 -13.58 -12.08
CA PHE A 111 -12.03 -12.64 -11.65
C PHE A 111 -12.27 -11.22 -12.21
N LEU A 112 -12.69 -11.09 -13.48
CA LEU A 112 -13.04 -9.81 -14.09
C LEU A 112 -14.25 -9.16 -13.41
N ASP A 113 -15.28 -9.93 -13.08
CA ASP A 113 -16.44 -9.44 -12.32
C ASP A 113 -16.05 -8.99 -10.92
N TYR A 114 -15.13 -9.70 -10.26
CA TYR A 114 -14.54 -9.24 -9.01
C TYR A 114 -13.83 -7.90 -9.18
N PHE A 115 -13.03 -7.75 -10.24
CA PHE A 115 -12.30 -6.50 -10.51
C PHE A 115 -13.26 -5.33 -10.70
N GLU A 116 -14.26 -5.48 -11.57
CA GLU A 116 -15.27 -4.45 -11.86
C GLU A 116 -16.01 -4.03 -10.59
N LYS A 117 -16.59 -5.00 -9.86
CA LYS A 117 -17.34 -4.73 -8.64
C LYS A 117 -16.49 -4.05 -7.58
N THR A 118 -15.21 -4.41 -7.47
CA THR A 118 -14.34 -3.88 -6.41
C THR A 118 -13.71 -2.55 -6.80
N PHE A 119 -12.97 -2.51 -7.92
CA PHE A 119 -12.10 -1.38 -8.26
C PHE A 119 -12.76 -0.34 -9.14
N LEU A 120 -13.78 -0.71 -9.93
CA LEU A 120 -14.52 0.25 -10.77
C LEU A 120 -15.76 0.80 -10.06
N ASN A 121 -16.44 -0.03 -9.25
CA ASN A 121 -17.71 0.37 -8.62
C ASN A 121 -17.57 0.84 -7.16
N ILE A 122 -16.79 0.15 -6.32
CA ILE A 122 -16.69 0.47 -4.87
C ILE A 122 -15.59 1.51 -4.60
N TYR A 123 -14.41 1.32 -5.18
CA TYR A 123 -13.28 2.23 -4.98
C TYR A 123 -13.25 3.33 -6.03
N ASN A 124 -12.93 4.56 -5.60
CA ASN A 124 -12.75 5.67 -6.52
C ASN A 124 -11.46 5.45 -7.32
N ILE A 125 -11.58 5.43 -8.65
CA ILE A 125 -10.48 5.19 -9.58
C ILE A 125 -9.33 6.18 -9.37
N LYS A 126 -9.63 7.44 -9.03
CA LYS A 126 -8.63 8.48 -8.77
C LYS A 126 -7.63 8.09 -7.65
N TYR A 127 -8.07 7.31 -6.67
CA TYR A 127 -7.25 6.97 -5.50
C TYR A 127 -6.29 5.82 -5.78
N TRP A 128 -6.65 4.84 -6.60
CA TRP A 128 -5.73 3.76 -6.96
C TRP A 128 -4.98 3.98 -8.28
N ASN A 129 -5.30 5.05 -9.01
CA ASN A 129 -4.60 5.46 -10.21
C ASN A 129 -3.33 6.29 -9.88
N TYR A 130 -2.26 6.00 -10.63
CA TYR A 130 -0.91 6.56 -10.52
C TYR A 130 -0.42 7.12 -11.87
N TYR A 131 -1.32 7.34 -12.84
CA TYR A 131 -0.96 8.04 -14.07
C TYR A 131 -0.39 9.42 -13.70
N ASN A 132 0.80 9.72 -14.22
CA ASN A 132 1.60 10.91 -13.92
C ASN A 132 1.99 11.12 -12.44
N ASN A 133 1.87 10.11 -11.56
CA ASN A 133 2.10 10.23 -10.11
C ASN A 133 2.98 9.10 -9.55
N ILE A 134 4.02 8.71 -10.30
CA ILE A 134 4.84 7.51 -10.01
C ILE A 134 5.67 7.66 -8.72
N ASP A 135 5.99 8.88 -8.31
CA ASP A 135 6.84 9.17 -7.14
C ASP A 135 6.24 8.65 -5.81
N TYR A 136 4.92 8.43 -5.77
CA TYR A 136 4.20 8.01 -4.55
C TYR A 136 3.89 6.51 -4.51
N ILE A 137 4.53 5.69 -5.34
CA ILE A 137 4.26 4.24 -5.43
C ILE A 137 4.94 3.45 -4.29
N THR A 138 6.10 3.90 -3.81
CA THR A 138 6.94 3.13 -2.87
C THR A 138 6.32 3.09 -1.47
N ASN A 139 6.11 1.88 -0.95
CA ASN A 139 5.72 1.62 0.44
C ASN A 139 6.91 1.24 1.34
N ASN A 140 8.16 1.46 0.88
CA ASN A 140 9.37 1.00 1.57
C ASN A 140 9.46 1.48 3.02
N ALA A 141 9.03 2.72 3.30
CA ALA A 141 9.02 3.27 4.65
C ALA A 141 8.08 2.46 5.57
N SER A 142 6.84 2.24 5.15
CA SER A 142 5.84 1.48 5.90
C SER A 142 6.22 0.02 6.05
N GLU A 143 6.70 -0.65 4.99
CA GLU A 143 7.13 -2.05 5.06
C GLU A 143 8.38 -2.24 5.91
N SER A 144 9.34 -1.31 5.83
CA SER A 144 10.51 -1.32 6.72
C SER A 144 10.09 -1.17 8.17
N TYR A 145 9.11 -0.31 8.46
CA TYR A 145 8.60 -0.12 9.81
C TYR A 145 7.79 -1.33 10.29
N ASN A 146 6.97 -1.93 9.43
CA ASN A 146 6.26 -3.18 9.72
C ASN A 146 7.25 -4.32 10.02
N SER A 147 8.32 -4.45 9.24
CA SER A 147 9.37 -5.42 9.50
C SER A 147 10.10 -5.16 10.82
N TYR A 148 10.34 -3.89 11.14
CA TYR A 148 10.92 -3.48 12.42
C TYR A 148 10.01 -3.88 13.59
N LEU A 149 8.73 -3.53 13.53
CA LEU A 149 7.75 -3.87 14.56
C LEU A 149 7.60 -5.39 14.72
N LYS A 150 7.56 -6.15 13.61
CA LYS A 150 7.50 -7.60 13.66
C LYS A 150 8.67 -8.23 14.42
N ASN A 151 9.85 -7.61 14.37
CA ASN A 151 11.03 -8.05 15.11
C ASN A 151 11.03 -7.54 16.56
N LEU A 152 10.40 -6.40 16.82
CA LEU A 152 10.26 -5.81 18.15
C LEU A 152 9.25 -6.58 19.02
N PHE A 153 8.11 -6.97 18.44
CA PHE A 153 7.06 -7.70 19.15
C PHE A 153 7.34 -9.20 19.20
N VAL A 154 7.10 -9.78 20.37
CA VAL A 154 7.04 -11.23 20.58
C VAL A 154 5.86 -11.82 19.82
N LYS A 155 5.96 -13.08 19.39
CA LYS A 155 4.80 -13.78 18.80
C LYS A 155 3.72 -13.97 19.87
N LYS A 156 2.54 -13.38 19.66
CA LYS A 156 1.38 -13.42 20.59
C LYS A 156 1.72 -12.85 21.98
N PRO A 157 2.06 -11.55 22.09
CA PRO A 157 2.34 -10.94 23.37
C PRO A 157 1.07 -10.90 24.23
N SER A 158 1.22 -10.94 25.55
CA SER A 158 0.12 -10.57 26.45
C SER A 158 -0.28 -9.11 26.21
N PHE A 159 -1.49 -8.73 26.60
CA PHE A 159 -1.96 -7.35 26.46
C PHE A 159 -1.00 -6.35 27.14
N TYR A 160 -0.54 -6.66 28.37
CA TYR A 160 0.42 -5.82 29.09
C TYR A 160 1.76 -5.69 28.36
N LYS A 161 2.28 -6.80 27.81
CA LYS A 161 3.55 -6.79 27.07
C LYS A 161 3.42 -6.02 25.75
N LEU A 162 2.25 -6.08 25.10
CA LEU A 162 1.95 -5.26 23.94
C LEU A 162 1.99 -3.77 24.29
N ILE A 163 1.26 -3.34 25.32
CA ILE A 163 1.20 -1.93 25.75
C ILE A 163 2.59 -1.44 26.15
N TYR A 164 3.31 -2.19 26.97
CA TYR A 164 4.67 -1.84 27.38
C TYR A 164 5.60 -1.65 26.18
N THR A 165 5.57 -2.58 25.22
CA THR A 165 6.43 -2.52 24.04
C THR A 165 6.11 -1.29 23.17
N ILE A 166 4.83 -0.93 23.05
CA ILE A 166 4.40 0.28 22.32
C ILE A 166 4.91 1.54 23.03
N GLN A 167 4.69 1.66 24.34
CA GLN A 167 5.15 2.80 25.13
C GLN A 167 6.68 2.95 25.09
N PHE A 168 7.40 1.84 25.12
CA PHE A 168 8.85 1.84 24.98
C PHE A 168 9.30 2.37 23.61
N GLU A 169 8.69 1.93 22.51
CA GLU A 169 9.02 2.43 21.17
C GLU A 169 8.65 3.90 20.98
N GLU A 170 7.52 4.34 21.55
CA GLU A 170 7.13 5.74 21.57
C GLU A 170 8.17 6.60 22.28
N SER A 171 8.66 6.17 23.45
CA SER A 171 9.67 6.89 24.23
C SER A 171 10.98 7.08 23.44
N LYS A 172 11.40 6.07 22.67
CA LYS A 172 12.56 6.14 21.78
C LYS A 172 12.36 7.15 20.66
N SER A 173 11.17 7.13 20.05
CA SER A 173 10.83 8.04 18.96
C SER A 173 10.78 9.49 19.44
N TYR A 174 10.21 9.72 20.62
CA TYR A 174 10.16 11.03 21.27
C TYR A 174 11.57 11.55 21.57
N TYR A 175 12.43 10.72 22.17
CA TYR A 175 13.82 11.09 22.43
C TYR A 175 14.58 11.42 21.13
N ASP A 176 14.46 10.60 20.08
CA ASP A 176 15.13 10.84 18.79
C ASP A 176 14.68 12.17 18.16
N TYR A 177 13.39 12.48 18.20
CA TYR A 177 12.83 13.76 17.75
C TYR A 177 13.47 14.95 18.49
N HIS A 178 13.52 14.91 19.82
CA HIS A 178 14.14 15.96 20.62
C HIS A 178 15.63 16.14 20.33
N MET A 179 16.36 15.04 20.12
CA MET A 179 17.79 15.09 19.78
C MET A 179 18.01 15.71 18.39
N ARG A 180 17.12 15.42 17.42
CA ARG A 180 17.17 16.01 16.07
C ARG A 180 16.89 17.51 16.08
N ILE A 181 15.92 17.98 16.89
CA ILE A 181 15.67 19.42 17.08
C ILE A 181 16.94 20.11 17.60
N LYS A 182 17.68 19.46 18.50
CA LYS A 182 18.96 19.96 19.03
C LYS A 182 20.14 19.82 18.05
N GLY A 183 19.90 19.36 16.81
CA GLY A 183 20.92 19.17 15.79
C GLY A 183 21.83 17.94 15.99
N ILE A 184 21.47 17.04 16.90
CA ILE A 184 22.26 15.85 17.23
C ILE A 184 21.75 14.66 16.40
N TRP A 185 22.59 14.22 15.46
CA TRP A 185 22.28 13.09 14.57
C TRP A 185 23.05 11.85 15.00
N ARG A 186 22.34 10.86 15.57
CA ARG A 186 22.90 9.53 15.85
C ARG A 186 22.39 8.54 14.83
N LYS A 187 23.27 7.66 14.36
CA LYS A 187 22.86 6.54 13.49
C LYS A 187 22.09 5.55 14.36
N LYS A 188 20.83 5.26 14.00
CA LYS A 188 20.03 4.23 14.70
C LYS A 188 20.80 2.90 14.58
N SER A 189 21.19 2.29 15.70
CA SER A 189 21.73 0.94 15.72
C SER A 189 20.63 -0.05 15.33
N ARG A 190 20.98 -1.15 14.67
CA ARG A 190 20.04 -2.27 14.51
C ARG A 190 19.71 -2.80 15.90
N ILE A 191 18.44 -3.05 16.18
CA ILE A 191 18.03 -3.73 17.41
C ILE A 191 18.76 -5.07 17.46
N SER A 192 19.52 -5.29 18.53
CA SER A 192 20.20 -6.57 18.82
C SER A 192 19.41 -7.46 19.78
N GLU A 193 18.47 -6.90 20.55
CA GLU A 193 17.80 -7.57 21.67
C GLU A 193 16.28 -7.43 21.58
N ARG A 194 15.56 -8.51 21.87
CA ARG A 194 14.08 -8.50 21.89
C ARG A 194 13.61 -7.99 23.24
N VAL A 195 12.41 -7.42 23.31
CA VAL A 195 11.80 -6.98 24.59
C VAL A 195 11.58 -8.16 25.56
N ASP A 196 11.73 -9.41 25.09
CA ASP A 196 11.79 -10.61 25.92
C ASP A 196 12.95 -10.62 26.93
N ASP A 197 14.05 -9.93 26.64
CA ASP A 197 15.25 -9.87 27.49
C ASP A 197 15.10 -8.83 28.63
N ILE A 198 14.01 -8.06 28.62
CA ILE A 198 13.67 -7.07 29.63
C ILE A 198 12.66 -7.71 30.58
N ASN A 199 13.09 -8.04 31.80
CA ASN A 199 12.19 -8.48 32.87
C ASN A 199 11.20 -7.34 33.18
N ILE A 200 9.91 -7.57 32.90
CA ILE A 200 8.78 -6.71 33.26
C ILE A 200 8.16 -7.26 34.55
#